data_AF-D4XV77-F1
#
_entry.id   AF-D4XV77-F1
#
_cell.length_a   1.000
_cell.length_b   1.000
_cell.length_c   1.000
_cell.angle_alpha   90.00
_cell.angle_beta   90.00
_cell.angle_gamma   90.00
#
_symmetry.space_group_name_H-M   'P 1'
#
loop_
_entity.id
_entity.type
_entity.pdbx_description
1 polymer ?
#
loop_
_entity_poly.entity_id
_entity_poly.type
_entity_poly.pdbx_seq_one_letter_code
_entity_poly.pdbx_strand_id
1 'polypeptide(L)'
;MNKKSFWKKLFVPLISLLALFSAVAIAIGFKTKNTFKPAFYNYKSYMSKTNIQEVSKTFEYKQFSEINEFTTALVNHRAVAGIGSDFQAVQLIKKDELAKINYSKLLNIPDLDQKDYGKALKTILRPDVWEHLNSYNKDLETDFYGNLYHEPRYLWQYFMPYYSQDVIIAYNILKNQPKQEYLDKDNHSKIDFTKALFDNNNDHYSMINIMKILQKNNYNNWVITDAMRDNMMYGSAYDLNLNTAQREADQFTGNVFEDTYKNLINNFVDLIQYGTGYNIKDTNHINFKGDGLELLNDLINPETKTNVAILYSGDGLDGHFSEDNFENIEKGTAIRAVRPSKNILMLDGLVISKYNSQDNINKYSSSLSENIYKNIGLPYKFAIEQNLSIDQAVQKTLDKYYLDFKNNELKDLFEDNEFEFSLEKINLFLDKMLKSIDKNRDLKTQLVNQDADLINEYLLDIFKQNKIKITALFNDLKDKKIIIKNNLNIDQALFYIYFKNTLKENDQLPNLPIEKAIKEITQNITNNIAWSKMPYYDEEYKEWKEQLFDHEYLTINNFDFINYVPVTSVDYNFIARNYFYNDDGTVDEIALDIYKISDRDKNSVHVGLKPVSDNLFSNMSFYYYEKTKS
;
A
#
# COMPACT_ATOMS: atom_id res chain seq x y z
N MET A 1 -2.12 -80.25 28.33
CA MET A 1 -1.92 -78.79 28.14
C MET A 1 -3.28 -78.11 27.99
N ASN A 2 -3.59 -77.13 28.87
CA ASN A 2 -4.89 -76.47 28.90
C ASN A 2 -5.01 -75.48 27.73
N LYS A 3 -5.78 -75.83 26.66
CA LYS A 3 -5.89 -75.04 25.42
C LYS A 3 -6.24 -73.56 25.68
N LYS A 4 -7.01 -73.26 26.73
CA LYS A 4 -7.31 -71.87 27.16
C LYS A 4 -6.07 -71.06 27.59
N SER A 5 -5.07 -71.70 28.21
CA SER A 5 -3.82 -71.03 28.59
C SER A 5 -2.94 -70.72 27.38
N PHE A 6 -2.99 -71.55 26.34
CA PHE A 6 -2.17 -71.36 25.14
C PHE A 6 -2.70 -70.17 24.33
N TRP A 7 -4.01 -70.10 24.10
CA TRP A 7 -4.63 -68.98 23.40
C TRP A 7 -4.50 -67.65 24.14
N LYS A 8 -4.59 -67.62 25.48
CA LYS A 8 -4.31 -66.40 26.25
C LYS A 8 -2.86 -65.93 26.12
N LYS A 9 -1.89 -66.86 26.11
CA LYS A 9 -0.46 -66.53 25.94
C LYS A 9 -0.13 -66.07 24.52
N LEU A 10 -0.93 -66.45 23.51
CA LEU A 10 -0.73 -66.05 22.12
C LEU A 10 -1.48 -64.76 21.76
N PHE A 11 -2.74 -64.61 22.19
CA PHE A 11 -3.60 -63.48 21.81
C PHE A 11 -3.30 -62.19 22.58
N VAL A 12 -2.94 -62.26 23.87
CA VAL A 12 -2.62 -61.06 24.67
C VAL A 12 -1.44 -60.27 24.08
N PRO A 13 -0.29 -60.89 23.74
CA PRO A 13 0.78 -60.15 23.10
C PRO A 13 0.41 -59.67 21.68
N LEU A 14 -0.39 -60.43 20.93
CA LEU A 14 -0.85 -60.02 19.59
C LEU A 14 -1.77 -58.78 19.64
N ILE A 15 -2.73 -58.75 20.57
CA ILE A 15 -3.62 -57.60 20.81
C ILE A 15 -2.81 -56.40 21.31
N SER A 16 -1.82 -56.62 22.17
CA SER A 16 -0.92 -55.57 22.65
C SER A 16 -0.07 -54.99 21.51
N LEU A 17 0.43 -55.84 20.60
CA LEU A 17 1.18 -55.41 19.42
C LEU A 17 0.29 -54.60 18.46
N LEU A 18 -0.94 -55.07 18.21
CA LEU A 18 -1.94 -54.39 17.38
C LEU A 18 -2.34 -53.03 17.98
N ALA A 19 -2.53 -52.93 19.30
CA ALA A 19 -2.80 -51.67 19.98
C ALA A 19 -1.61 -50.70 19.86
N LEU A 20 -0.37 -51.20 19.97
CA LEU A 20 0.83 -50.39 19.79
C LEU A 20 0.95 -49.88 18.35
N PHE A 21 0.74 -50.74 17.36
CA PHE A 21 0.73 -50.36 15.94
C PHE A 21 -0.37 -49.34 15.63
N SER A 22 -1.56 -49.51 16.21
CA SER A 22 -2.67 -48.57 16.07
C SER A 22 -2.34 -47.21 16.68
N ALA A 23 -1.75 -47.18 17.89
CA ALA A 23 -1.32 -45.95 18.54
C ALA A 23 -0.21 -45.24 17.75
N VAL A 24 0.75 -45.98 17.19
CA VAL A 24 1.81 -45.43 16.33
C VAL A 24 1.23 -44.92 15.02
N ALA A 25 0.32 -45.64 14.37
CA ALA A 25 -0.34 -45.20 13.15
C ALA A 25 -1.21 -43.96 13.38
N ILE A 26 -1.91 -43.88 14.51
CA ILE A 26 -2.68 -42.69 14.93
C ILE A 26 -1.73 -41.53 15.22
N ALA A 27 -0.62 -41.74 15.94
CA ALA A 27 0.35 -40.69 16.23
C ALA A 27 1.06 -40.18 14.96
N ILE A 28 1.41 -41.07 14.03
CA ILE A 28 1.94 -40.72 12.72
C ILE A 28 0.88 -39.96 11.92
N GLY A 29 -0.35 -40.47 11.85
CA GLY A 29 -1.47 -39.82 11.15
C GLY A 29 -1.83 -38.45 11.73
N PHE A 30 -1.70 -38.28 13.05
CA PHE A 30 -1.91 -37.00 13.72
C PHE A 30 -0.75 -36.03 13.45
N LYS A 31 0.49 -36.51 13.46
CA LYS A 31 1.69 -35.70 13.17
C LYS A 31 1.78 -35.31 11.68
N THR A 32 1.31 -36.14 10.76
CA THR A 32 1.24 -35.82 9.33
C THR A 32 0.10 -34.86 9.00
N LYS A 33 -1.00 -34.88 9.77
CA LYS A 33 -2.08 -33.89 9.64
C LYS A 33 -1.79 -32.57 10.36
N ASN A 34 -1.05 -32.61 11.48
CA ASN A 34 -0.69 -31.43 12.29
C ASN A 34 0.82 -31.20 12.24
N THR A 35 1.34 -30.83 11.06
CA THR A 35 2.72 -30.38 10.91
C THR A 35 2.95 -29.15 11.80
N PHE A 36 4.05 -29.15 12.56
CA PHE A 36 4.46 -27.98 13.32
C PHE A 36 4.60 -26.78 12.37
N LYS A 37 3.89 -25.71 12.68
CA LYS A 37 3.99 -24.45 11.95
C LYS A 37 4.82 -23.47 12.77
N PRO A 38 5.96 -22.98 12.25
CA PRO A 38 6.76 -22.01 12.95
C PRO A 38 6.05 -20.64 12.96
N ALA A 39 6.30 -19.83 13.99
CA ALA A 39 5.57 -18.59 14.17
C ALA A 39 6.05 -17.47 13.23
N PHE A 40 5.09 -16.86 12.54
CA PHE A 40 5.26 -15.65 11.73
C PHE A 40 4.52 -14.50 12.39
N TYR A 41 5.21 -13.41 12.70
CA TYR A 41 4.63 -12.27 13.40
C TYR A 41 4.31 -11.12 12.44
N ASN A 42 3.22 -10.41 12.69
CA ASN A 42 2.84 -9.22 11.94
C ASN A 42 2.08 -8.24 12.84
N TYR A 43 1.95 -6.99 12.42
CA TYR A 43 1.12 -6.01 13.13
C TYR A 43 -0.36 -6.45 13.13
N LYS A 44 -1.09 -6.04 14.16
CA LYS A 44 -2.54 -6.25 14.25
C LYS A 44 -3.23 -5.53 13.09
N SER A 45 -4.26 -6.17 12.52
CA SER A 45 -5.05 -5.63 11.40
C SER A 45 -4.24 -5.23 10.15
N TYR A 46 -3.02 -5.73 10.00
CA TYR A 46 -2.11 -5.35 8.91
C TYR A 46 -2.19 -6.30 7.69
N MET A 47 -3.05 -7.32 7.75
CA MET A 47 -3.15 -8.32 6.70
C MET A 47 -4.58 -8.80 6.49
N SER A 48 -5.01 -8.90 5.23
CA SER A 48 -6.33 -9.39 4.86
C SER A 48 -6.55 -10.84 5.33
N LYS A 49 -7.81 -11.24 5.51
CA LYS A 49 -8.14 -12.61 5.93
C LYS A 49 -7.61 -13.64 4.94
N THR A 50 -7.71 -13.37 3.64
CA THR A 50 -7.16 -14.22 2.58
C THR A 50 -5.66 -14.38 2.72
N ASN A 51 -4.92 -13.26 2.85
CA ASN A 51 -3.46 -13.31 3.00
C ASN A 51 -3.04 -14.07 4.27
N ILE A 52 -3.76 -13.86 5.39
CA ILE A 52 -3.52 -14.62 6.63
C ILE A 52 -3.73 -16.11 6.39
N GLN A 53 -4.78 -16.53 5.67
CA GLN A 53 -5.03 -17.94 5.36
C GLN A 53 -3.89 -18.53 4.51
N GLU A 54 -3.44 -17.82 3.48
CA GLU A 54 -2.34 -18.24 2.60
C GLU A 54 -1.02 -18.38 3.38
N VAL A 55 -0.64 -17.38 4.17
CA VAL A 55 0.55 -17.43 5.05
C VAL A 55 0.41 -18.56 6.08
N SER A 56 -0.78 -18.74 6.63
CA SER A 56 -1.07 -19.77 7.65
C SER A 56 -1.00 -21.19 7.12
N LYS A 57 -0.91 -21.42 5.79
CA LYS A 57 -0.60 -22.76 5.24
C LYS A 57 0.77 -23.25 5.71
N THR A 58 1.74 -22.34 5.83
CA THR A 58 3.12 -22.65 6.24
C THR A 58 3.43 -22.24 7.69
N PHE A 59 2.87 -21.13 8.16
CA PHE A 59 3.23 -20.52 9.44
C PHE A 59 2.10 -20.54 10.47
N GLU A 60 2.46 -20.43 11.75
CA GLU A 60 1.52 -20.03 12.79
C GLU A 60 1.51 -18.49 12.81
N TYR A 61 0.46 -17.89 12.23
CA TYR A 61 0.36 -16.44 12.14
C TYR A 61 0.04 -15.83 13.51
N LYS A 62 0.85 -14.87 13.95
CA LYS A 62 0.70 -14.15 15.22
C LYS A 62 0.68 -12.66 14.99
N GLN A 63 -0.15 -11.97 15.76
CA GLN A 63 -0.23 -10.51 15.74
C GLN A 63 0.44 -9.92 16.98
N PHE A 64 1.05 -8.75 16.82
CA PHE A 64 1.57 -7.94 17.91
C PHE A 64 1.02 -6.52 17.83
N SER A 65 0.96 -5.83 18.97
CA SER A 65 0.52 -4.43 19.03
C SER A 65 1.74 -3.50 19.04
N GLU A 66 2.78 -3.86 19.79
CA GLU A 66 4.02 -3.09 19.87
C GLU A 66 5.18 -3.82 19.20
N ILE A 67 5.99 -3.08 18.44
CA ILE A 67 7.14 -3.63 17.71
C ILE A 67 8.14 -4.38 18.60
N ASN A 68 8.22 -4.01 19.88
CA ASN A 68 9.06 -4.65 20.89
C ASN A 68 8.64 -6.10 21.21
N GLU A 69 7.36 -6.44 21.07
CA GLU A 69 6.88 -7.82 21.21
C GLU A 69 7.51 -8.72 20.15
N PHE A 70 7.53 -8.25 18.89
CA PHE A 70 8.16 -8.97 17.78
C PHE A 70 9.68 -9.04 17.93
N THR A 71 10.35 -7.93 18.29
CA THR A 71 11.78 -7.92 18.63
C THR A 71 12.11 -9.00 19.65
N THR A 72 11.34 -9.04 20.74
CA THR A 72 11.53 -10.00 21.84
C THR A 72 11.30 -11.43 21.37
N ALA A 73 10.32 -11.66 20.50
CA ALA A 73 10.03 -12.98 19.95
C ALA A 73 11.16 -13.47 19.02
N LEU A 74 11.75 -12.60 18.19
CA LEU A 74 12.89 -12.94 17.33
C LEU A 74 14.15 -13.28 18.16
N VAL A 75 14.51 -12.41 19.09
CA VAL A 75 15.71 -12.57 19.94
C VAL A 75 15.60 -13.81 20.83
N ASN A 76 14.40 -14.15 21.32
CA ASN A 76 14.16 -15.37 22.10
C ASN A 76 13.88 -16.62 21.25
N HIS A 77 14.11 -16.55 19.93
CA HIS A 77 13.95 -17.66 18.98
C HIS A 77 12.53 -18.25 18.91
N ARG A 78 11.52 -17.44 19.27
CA ARG A 78 10.10 -17.81 19.22
C ARG A 78 9.45 -17.47 17.87
N ALA A 79 10.04 -16.53 17.13
CA ALA A 79 9.62 -16.16 15.77
C ALA A 79 10.67 -16.61 14.76
N VAL A 80 10.23 -17.18 13.63
CA VAL A 80 11.15 -17.53 12.52
C VAL A 80 11.26 -16.42 11.49
N ALA A 81 10.21 -15.63 11.34
CA ALA A 81 10.12 -14.51 10.42
C ALA A 81 8.95 -13.61 10.85
N GLY A 82 8.82 -12.45 10.23
CA GLY A 82 7.69 -11.57 10.40
C GLY A 82 7.84 -10.27 9.65
N ILE A 83 6.83 -9.43 9.73
CA ILE A 83 6.87 -8.05 9.25
C ILE A 83 7.25 -7.15 10.43
N GLY A 84 8.28 -6.33 10.25
CA GLY A 84 8.70 -5.32 11.20
C GLY A 84 9.18 -4.07 10.49
N SER A 85 9.66 -3.08 11.24
CA SER A 85 10.11 -1.80 10.68
C SER A 85 11.56 -1.83 10.23
N ASP A 86 11.92 -0.96 9.29
CA ASP A 86 13.27 -0.76 8.80
C ASP A 86 14.28 -0.41 9.90
N PHE A 87 13.97 0.53 10.79
CA PHE A 87 14.88 0.94 11.87
C PHE A 87 15.09 -0.17 12.90
N GLN A 88 14.06 -0.99 13.17
CA GLN A 88 14.16 -2.20 13.99
C GLN A 88 15.06 -3.23 13.29
N ALA A 89 14.88 -3.45 11.98
CA ALA A 89 15.71 -4.36 11.21
C ALA A 89 17.18 -3.95 11.26
N VAL A 90 17.50 -2.65 11.15
CA VAL A 90 18.85 -2.13 11.31
C VAL A 90 19.43 -2.48 12.69
N GLN A 91 18.68 -2.26 13.77
CA GLN A 91 19.13 -2.65 15.13
C GLN A 91 19.40 -4.16 15.23
N LEU A 92 18.53 -4.99 14.66
CA LEU A 92 18.66 -6.44 14.68
C LEU A 92 19.85 -6.91 13.83
N ILE A 93 20.14 -6.28 12.68
CA ILE A 93 21.36 -6.56 11.89
C ILE A 93 22.61 -6.25 12.71
N LYS A 94 22.61 -5.12 13.45
CA LYS A 94 23.72 -4.72 14.34
C LYS A 94 23.95 -5.71 15.47
N LYS A 95 22.89 -6.30 16.00
CA LYS A 95 22.92 -7.39 17.00
C LYS A 95 23.16 -8.77 16.38
N ASP A 96 23.34 -8.83 15.05
CA ASP A 96 23.50 -10.05 14.27
C ASP A 96 22.30 -11.00 14.31
N GLU A 97 21.07 -10.54 14.53
CA GLU A 97 19.90 -11.41 14.78
C GLU A 97 19.15 -11.87 13.52
N LEU A 98 19.49 -11.34 12.36
CA LEU A 98 18.77 -11.59 11.10
C LEU A 98 19.60 -12.42 10.11
N ALA A 99 18.90 -13.30 9.38
CA ALA A 99 19.43 -14.00 8.21
C ALA A 99 19.33 -13.11 6.97
N LYS A 100 20.27 -13.30 6.03
CA LYS A 100 20.13 -12.74 4.68
C LYS A 100 18.96 -13.41 3.97
N ILE A 101 18.20 -12.62 3.22
CA ILE A 101 17.07 -13.11 2.42
C ILE A 101 17.61 -13.80 1.17
N ASN A 102 17.05 -14.98 0.86
CA ASN A 102 17.31 -15.65 -0.41
C ASN A 102 16.38 -15.11 -1.50
N TYR A 103 16.83 -14.08 -2.23
CA TYR A 103 16.03 -13.44 -3.27
C TYR A 103 15.80 -14.30 -4.51
N SER A 104 16.64 -15.30 -4.81
CA SER A 104 16.33 -16.22 -5.93
C SER A 104 15.09 -17.06 -5.63
N LYS A 105 14.87 -17.38 -4.35
CA LYS A 105 13.65 -18.05 -3.87
C LYS A 105 12.48 -17.09 -3.67
N LEU A 106 12.71 -15.92 -3.05
CA LEU A 106 11.65 -14.97 -2.74
C LEU A 106 11.07 -14.29 -4.00
N LEU A 107 11.89 -14.02 -5.01
CA LEU A 107 11.43 -13.41 -6.27
C LEU A 107 10.94 -14.44 -7.30
N ASN A 108 11.01 -15.73 -6.97
CA ASN A 108 10.78 -16.85 -7.89
C ASN A 108 11.63 -16.78 -9.17
N ILE A 109 12.93 -16.51 -9.02
CA ILE A 109 13.90 -16.46 -10.12
C ILE A 109 15.07 -17.39 -9.76
N PRO A 110 14.96 -18.71 -9.99
CA PRO A 110 15.93 -19.70 -9.51
C PRO A 110 17.37 -19.43 -9.94
N ASP A 111 17.56 -18.86 -11.13
CA ASP A 111 18.86 -18.56 -11.73
C ASP A 111 19.42 -17.17 -11.33
N LEU A 112 18.76 -16.45 -10.41
CA LEU A 112 19.23 -15.16 -9.92
C LEU A 112 20.47 -15.33 -9.02
N ASP A 113 21.61 -14.83 -9.51
CA ASP A 113 22.87 -14.76 -8.77
C ASP A 113 22.77 -13.74 -7.61
N GLN A 114 23.39 -14.07 -6.47
CA GLN A 114 23.44 -13.19 -5.29
C GLN A 114 24.03 -11.82 -5.59
N LYS A 115 25.00 -11.73 -6.51
CA LYS A 115 25.61 -10.44 -6.92
C LYS A 115 24.60 -9.49 -7.59
N ASP A 116 23.54 -10.04 -8.17
CA ASP A 116 22.52 -9.31 -8.91
C ASP A 116 21.28 -8.97 -8.06
N TYR A 117 21.23 -9.39 -6.80
CA TYR A 117 20.10 -9.12 -5.90
C TYR A 117 19.80 -7.62 -5.76
N GLY A 118 20.82 -6.78 -5.57
CA GLY A 118 20.63 -5.33 -5.50
C GLY A 118 20.08 -4.73 -6.80
N LYS A 119 20.51 -5.25 -7.96
CA LYS A 119 19.97 -4.84 -9.26
C LYS A 119 18.50 -5.26 -9.40
N ALA A 120 18.16 -6.47 -8.99
CA ALA A 120 16.79 -6.96 -9.02
C ALA A 120 15.86 -6.10 -8.15
N LEU A 121 16.26 -5.83 -6.91
CA LEU A 121 15.48 -4.99 -6.00
C LEU A 121 15.33 -3.56 -6.50
N LYS A 122 16.39 -2.97 -7.07
CA LYS A 122 16.32 -1.64 -7.70
C LYS A 122 15.34 -1.58 -8.88
N THR A 123 15.16 -2.68 -9.61
CA THR A 123 14.16 -2.76 -10.70
C THR A 123 12.72 -2.91 -10.16
N ILE A 124 12.55 -3.55 -9.01
CA ILE A 124 11.24 -3.92 -8.45
C ILE A 124 10.66 -2.82 -7.56
N LEU A 125 11.48 -2.27 -6.67
CA LEU A 125 11.07 -1.28 -5.67
C LEU A 125 10.89 0.10 -6.30
N ARG A 126 10.09 0.95 -5.66
CA ARG A 126 10.05 2.37 -6.04
C ARG A 126 11.42 3.04 -5.81
N PRO A 127 11.78 4.07 -6.60
CA PRO A 127 13.05 4.77 -6.45
C PRO A 127 13.27 5.35 -5.04
N ASP A 128 12.26 5.99 -4.46
CA ASP A 128 12.28 6.58 -3.11
C ASP A 128 12.51 5.50 -2.04
N VAL A 129 11.85 4.35 -2.16
CA VAL A 129 12.04 3.21 -1.24
C VAL A 129 13.47 2.66 -1.36
N TRP A 130 13.99 2.50 -2.57
CA TRP A 130 15.36 2.02 -2.78
C TRP A 130 16.40 2.99 -2.20
N GLU A 131 16.22 4.29 -2.39
CA GLU A 131 17.07 5.33 -1.82
C GLU A 131 17.01 5.31 -0.28
N HIS A 132 15.81 5.18 0.27
CA HIS A 132 15.58 5.09 1.71
C HIS A 132 16.29 3.88 2.35
N LEU A 133 16.22 2.70 1.73
CA LEU A 133 16.97 1.52 2.22
C LEU A 133 18.49 1.77 2.25
N ASN A 134 19.01 2.48 1.25
CA ASN A 134 20.44 2.82 1.17
C ASN A 134 20.84 3.94 2.13
N SER A 135 19.89 4.72 2.65
CA SER A 135 20.15 5.75 3.67
C SER A 135 20.71 5.17 4.97
N TYR A 136 20.54 3.86 5.20
CA TYR A 136 21.05 3.13 6.37
C TYR A 136 22.44 2.52 6.18
N ASN A 137 23.07 2.68 5.01
CA ASN A 137 24.38 2.05 4.73
C ASN A 137 25.44 2.44 5.77
N LYS A 138 25.46 3.71 6.19
CA LYS A 138 26.36 4.21 7.23
C LYS A 138 26.10 3.57 8.60
N ASP A 139 24.83 3.37 8.94
CA ASP A 139 24.43 2.76 10.22
C ASP A 139 24.86 1.29 10.33
N LEU A 140 25.09 0.65 9.18
CA LEU A 140 25.45 -0.76 9.02
C LEU A 140 26.93 -0.99 8.70
N GLU A 141 27.80 0.00 8.89
CA GLU A 141 29.26 -0.17 8.81
C GLU A 141 29.81 -0.90 10.04
N THR A 142 29.14 -0.77 11.20
CA THR A 142 29.55 -1.37 12.47
C THR A 142 28.49 -2.28 13.07
N ASP A 143 28.95 -3.23 13.89
CA ASP A 143 28.10 -4.00 14.79
C ASP A 143 27.52 -3.13 15.93
N PHE A 144 26.76 -3.77 16.82
CA PHE A 144 26.15 -3.14 17.99
C PHE A 144 27.18 -2.55 18.98
N TYR A 145 28.42 -3.05 18.98
CA TYR A 145 29.50 -2.59 19.85
C TYR A 145 30.41 -1.54 19.18
N GLY A 146 30.13 -1.17 17.94
CA GLY A 146 30.92 -0.20 17.17
C GLY A 146 32.12 -0.80 16.44
N ASN A 147 32.25 -2.13 16.38
CA ASN A 147 33.30 -2.78 15.59
C ASN A 147 32.90 -2.80 14.11
N LEU A 148 33.83 -2.49 13.22
CA LEU A 148 33.61 -2.59 11.77
C LEU A 148 33.33 -4.05 11.37
N TYR A 149 32.37 -4.25 10.47
CA TYR A 149 32.20 -5.55 9.84
C TYR A 149 33.36 -5.86 8.89
N HIS A 150 33.64 -7.16 8.70
CA HIS A 150 34.59 -7.61 7.68
C HIS A 150 34.14 -7.25 6.26
N GLU A 151 32.83 -7.28 6.02
CA GLU A 151 32.21 -6.94 4.76
C GLU A 151 31.05 -5.98 5.01
N PRO A 152 30.85 -4.94 4.19
CA PRO A 152 29.71 -4.03 4.32
C PRO A 152 28.38 -4.79 4.34
N ARG A 153 27.53 -4.49 5.31
CA ARG A 153 26.16 -4.98 5.37
C ARG A 153 25.22 -3.93 4.79
N TYR A 154 24.20 -4.36 4.08
CA TYR A 154 23.18 -3.48 3.52
C TYR A 154 21.80 -3.92 4.00
N LEU A 155 20.91 -2.97 4.30
CA LEU A 155 19.59 -3.28 4.84
C LEU A 155 18.80 -4.22 3.92
N TRP A 156 18.84 -3.96 2.61
CA TRP A 156 18.18 -4.79 1.60
C TRP A 156 18.66 -6.25 1.58
N GLN A 157 19.81 -6.61 2.19
CA GLN A 157 20.22 -8.01 2.27
C GLN A 157 19.39 -8.81 3.30
N TYR A 158 18.78 -8.12 4.25
CA TYR A 158 18.11 -8.71 5.43
C TYR A 158 16.64 -8.31 5.53
N PHE A 159 16.20 -7.35 4.72
CA PHE A 159 14.89 -6.72 4.79
C PHE A 159 14.29 -6.60 3.39
N MET A 160 13.11 -7.19 3.19
CA MET A 160 12.30 -6.97 1.99
C MET A 160 11.14 -6.06 2.38
N PRO A 161 11.08 -4.80 1.90
CA PRO A 161 9.95 -3.93 2.18
C PRO A 161 8.62 -4.55 1.72
N TYR A 162 7.55 -4.27 2.45
CA TYR A 162 6.19 -4.67 2.13
C TYR A 162 5.30 -3.45 1.86
N TYR A 163 5.18 -2.53 2.80
CA TYR A 163 4.48 -1.25 2.63
C TYR A 163 5.30 -0.09 3.16
N SER A 164 4.94 1.10 2.69
CA SER A 164 5.49 2.38 3.09
C SER A 164 4.37 3.30 3.56
N GLN A 165 4.70 4.18 4.50
CA GLN A 165 3.83 5.23 4.97
C GLN A 165 4.63 6.51 5.23
N ASP A 166 3.94 7.63 5.06
CA ASP A 166 4.39 8.94 5.50
C ASP A 166 3.33 9.58 6.39
N VAL A 167 3.66 10.70 7.01
CA VAL A 167 2.75 11.38 7.94
C VAL A 167 1.99 12.47 7.20
N ILE A 168 0.70 12.57 7.49
CA ILE A 168 -0.16 13.66 7.04
C ILE A 168 -0.80 14.37 8.24
N ILE A 169 -1.19 15.62 8.02
CA ILE A 169 -2.07 16.35 8.92
C ILE A 169 -3.46 16.40 8.28
N ALA A 170 -4.37 15.60 8.82
CA ALA A 170 -5.74 15.48 8.34
C ALA A 170 -6.67 16.40 9.16
N TYR A 171 -7.61 17.08 8.52
CA TYR A 171 -8.57 17.96 9.17
C TYR A 171 -9.98 17.73 8.65
N ASN A 172 -10.96 17.73 9.55
CA ASN A 172 -12.35 17.38 9.25
C ASN A 172 -13.15 18.61 8.82
N ILE A 173 -13.53 18.66 7.54
CA ILE A 173 -14.22 19.81 6.96
C ILE A 173 -15.73 19.85 7.29
N LEU A 174 -16.32 18.74 7.73
CA LEU A 174 -17.71 18.69 8.18
C LEU A 174 -17.89 19.31 9.57
N LYS A 175 -16.90 19.13 10.45
CA LYS A 175 -16.90 19.68 11.81
C LYS A 175 -16.58 21.17 11.83
N ASN A 176 -15.66 21.60 10.97
CA ASN A 176 -15.24 22.98 10.83
C ASN A 176 -15.06 23.32 9.35
N GLN A 177 -15.62 24.44 8.90
CA GLN A 177 -15.39 24.94 7.55
C GLN A 177 -14.18 25.89 7.53
N PRO A 178 -13.27 25.78 6.55
CA PRO A 178 -12.20 26.76 6.39
C PRO A 178 -12.75 28.17 6.20
N LYS A 179 -12.06 29.17 6.74
CA LYS A 179 -12.40 30.58 6.51
C LYS A 179 -12.14 30.95 5.07
N GLN A 180 -13.01 31.79 4.51
CA GLN A 180 -12.98 32.22 3.10
C GLN A 180 -11.61 32.74 2.64
N GLU A 181 -10.92 33.49 3.50
CA GLU A 181 -9.60 34.03 3.19
C GLU A 181 -8.55 32.94 2.96
N TYR A 182 -8.70 31.75 3.55
CA TYR A 182 -7.77 30.62 3.43
C TYR A 182 -8.19 29.57 2.40
N LEU A 183 -9.32 29.74 1.71
CA LEU A 183 -9.80 28.72 0.75
C LEU A 183 -8.94 28.62 -0.49
N ASP A 184 -8.71 27.39 -0.95
CA ASP A 184 -8.12 27.13 -2.25
C ASP A 184 -9.04 27.64 -3.38
N LYS A 185 -8.41 28.17 -4.45
CA LYS A 185 -9.11 28.79 -5.57
C LYS A 185 -9.80 27.75 -6.45
N ASP A 186 -9.20 26.59 -6.59
CA ASP A 186 -9.63 25.52 -7.48
C ASP A 186 -10.47 24.50 -6.70
N ASN A 187 -10.26 24.38 -5.38
CA ASN A 187 -11.06 23.54 -4.50
C ASN A 187 -11.52 24.29 -3.23
N HIS A 188 -12.71 24.88 -3.28
CA HIS A 188 -13.30 25.66 -2.18
C HIS A 188 -13.63 24.87 -0.90
N SER A 189 -13.25 23.60 -0.80
CA SER A 189 -13.31 22.81 0.45
C SER A 189 -11.94 22.62 1.11
N LYS A 190 -10.83 22.98 0.44
CA LYS A 190 -9.45 22.82 0.91
C LYS A 190 -8.87 24.15 1.38
N ILE A 191 -8.01 24.09 2.40
CA ILE A 191 -7.17 25.21 2.82
C ILE A 191 -5.99 25.34 1.86
N ASP A 192 -5.77 26.56 1.36
CA ASP A 192 -4.54 26.97 0.68
C ASP A 192 -3.52 27.43 1.72
N PHE A 193 -2.58 26.55 2.04
CA PHE A 193 -1.54 26.78 3.04
C PHE A 193 -0.48 27.81 2.58
N THR A 194 -0.47 28.20 1.30
CA THR A 194 0.47 29.22 0.79
C THR A 194 0.08 30.64 1.16
N LYS A 195 -1.13 30.85 1.67
CA LYS A 195 -1.69 32.19 1.96
C LYS A 195 -1.15 32.85 3.21
N ALA A 196 -0.50 32.09 4.09
CA ALA A 196 0.13 32.65 5.29
C ALA A 196 1.46 31.97 5.58
N LEU A 197 2.34 32.73 6.22
CA LEU A 197 3.62 32.27 6.73
C LEU A 197 3.79 32.85 8.14
N PHE A 198 4.12 32.01 9.12
CA PHE A 198 4.18 32.39 10.54
C PHE A 198 5.53 32.12 11.19
N ASP A 199 6.49 31.59 10.43
CA ASP A 199 7.89 31.46 10.80
C ASP A 199 8.76 32.20 9.78
N ASN A 200 10.05 32.34 10.10
CA ASN A 200 11.01 33.02 9.23
C ASN A 200 11.60 32.09 8.16
N ASN A 201 11.14 30.84 8.08
CA ASN A 201 11.80 29.79 7.30
C ASN A 201 11.33 29.74 5.83
N ASN A 202 10.47 30.66 5.41
CA ASN A 202 9.91 30.75 4.05
C ASN A 202 9.28 29.44 3.54
N ASP A 203 8.91 28.55 4.45
CA ASP A 203 8.37 27.23 4.14
C ASP A 203 6.92 27.14 4.61
N HIS A 204 5.98 27.39 3.69
CA HIS A 204 4.54 27.35 3.96
C HIS A 204 4.04 26.00 4.46
N TYR A 205 4.77 24.92 4.15
CA TYR A 205 4.41 23.56 4.52
C TYR A 205 5.24 23.04 5.71
N SER A 206 5.96 23.91 6.41
CA SER A 206 6.53 23.54 7.71
C SER A 206 5.39 23.16 8.66
N MET A 207 5.61 22.13 9.51
CA MET A 207 4.57 21.63 10.41
C MET A 207 4.00 22.75 11.29
N ILE A 208 4.85 23.67 11.78
CA ILE A 208 4.40 24.83 12.57
C ILE A 208 3.47 25.77 11.80
N ASN A 209 3.74 26.03 10.51
CA ASN A 209 2.91 26.89 9.68
C ASN A 209 1.56 26.23 9.39
N ILE A 210 1.55 24.94 9.04
CA ILE A 210 0.33 24.16 8.87
C ILE A 210 -0.55 24.24 10.13
N MET A 211 0.03 23.96 11.30
CA MET A 211 -0.69 23.96 12.57
C MET A 211 -1.30 25.33 12.91
N LYS A 212 -0.54 26.42 12.70
CA LYS A 212 -1.03 27.79 12.93
C LYS A 212 -2.14 28.19 11.96
N ILE A 213 -2.07 27.77 10.69
CA ILE A 213 -3.14 28.00 9.72
C ILE A 213 -4.41 27.26 10.17
N LEU A 214 -4.29 26.01 10.58
CA LEU A 214 -5.42 25.22 11.10
C LEU A 214 -6.03 25.86 12.34
N GLN A 215 -5.21 26.26 13.31
CA GLN A 215 -5.66 26.98 14.51
C GLN A 215 -6.45 28.25 14.13
N LYS A 216 -5.93 29.05 13.19
CA LYS A 216 -6.62 30.26 12.69
C LYS A 216 -7.94 29.95 11.98
N ASN A 217 -8.11 28.74 11.45
CA ASN A 217 -9.35 28.25 10.87
C ASN A 217 -10.24 27.50 11.89
N ASN A 218 -10.00 27.71 13.19
CA ASN A 218 -10.75 27.15 14.32
C ASN A 218 -10.60 25.63 14.52
N TYR A 219 -9.61 25.01 13.90
CA TYR A 219 -9.26 23.62 14.10
C TYR A 219 -8.37 23.47 15.34
N ASN A 220 -9.02 23.22 16.47
CA ASN A 220 -8.43 23.35 17.81
C ASN A 220 -8.39 22.04 18.61
N ASN A 221 -9.01 20.97 18.13
CA ASN A 221 -9.10 19.70 18.85
C ASN A 221 -8.30 18.64 18.08
N TRP A 222 -7.10 18.38 18.56
CA TRP A 222 -6.08 17.56 17.94
C TRP A 222 -6.07 16.17 18.55
N VAL A 223 -5.91 15.18 17.70
CA VAL A 223 -5.44 13.84 18.06
C VAL A 223 -4.11 13.59 17.35
N ILE A 224 -3.11 13.04 18.05
CA ILE A 224 -1.77 12.83 17.51
C ILE A 224 -1.41 11.37 17.73
N THR A 225 -0.82 10.72 16.72
CA THR A 225 -0.28 9.36 16.89
C THR A 225 0.73 9.33 18.04
N ASP A 226 0.52 8.44 18.99
CA ASP A 226 1.42 8.28 20.14
C ASP A 226 2.63 7.40 19.79
N ALA A 227 3.42 7.90 18.85
CA ALA A 227 4.68 7.30 18.43
C ALA A 227 5.81 8.22 18.86
N MET A 228 6.44 7.94 20.00
CA MET A 228 7.50 8.79 20.58
C MET A 228 8.59 9.16 19.57
N ARG A 229 9.08 8.20 18.79
CA ARG A 229 10.18 8.43 17.83
C ARG A 229 9.76 9.37 16.71
N ASP A 230 8.54 9.24 16.24
CA ASP A 230 7.93 10.08 15.22
C ASP A 230 7.73 11.50 15.75
N ASN A 231 7.19 11.61 16.96
CA ASN A 231 6.99 12.88 17.64
C ASN A 231 8.32 13.62 17.88
N MET A 232 9.39 12.90 18.22
CA MET A 232 10.74 13.48 18.28
C MET A 232 11.25 13.93 16.91
N MET A 233 10.88 13.23 15.83
CA MET A 233 11.25 13.61 14.48
C MET A 233 10.57 14.92 14.06
N TYR A 234 9.30 15.11 14.41
CA TYR A 234 8.63 16.42 14.25
C TYR A 234 9.31 17.52 15.07
N GLY A 235 9.71 17.22 16.31
CA GLY A 235 10.50 18.13 17.14
C GLY A 235 11.83 18.51 16.52
N SER A 236 12.48 17.59 15.79
CA SER A 236 13.74 17.88 15.09
C SER A 236 13.60 18.82 13.90
N ALA A 237 12.39 18.93 13.31
CA ALA A 237 12.07 19.91 12.28
C ALA A 237 11.80 21.33 12.84
N TYR A 238 11.82 21.47 14.17
CA TYR A 238 11.51 22.70 14.89
C TYR A 238 12.53 22.99 16.01
N ASP A 239 13.81 22.83 15.68
CA ASP A 239 14.89 22.93 16.66
C ASP A 239 15.24 24.38 17.00
N LEU A 240 15.36 24.71 18.29
CA LEU A 240 15.79 26.05 18.72
C LEU A 240 17.31 26.14 18.68
N ASN A 241 17.83 26.85 17.70
CA ASN A 241 19.24 27.24 17.69
C ASN A 241 19.48 28.28 18.79
N LEU A 242 20.15 27.87 19.87
CA LEU A 242 20.40 28.74 21.03
C LEU A 242 21.32 29.93 20.72
N ASN A 243 22.12 29.86 19.65
CA ASN A 243 23.02 30.94 19.26
C ASN A 243 22.29 32.03 18.48
N THR A 244 21.36 31.65 17.60
CA THR A 244 20.59 32.58 16.77
C THR A 244 19.24 32.94 17.39
N ALA A 245 18.79 32.16 18.40
CA ALA A 245 17.43 32.15 18.93
C ALA A 245 16.36 31.91 17.84
N GLN A 246 16.73 31.26 16.74
CA GLN A 246 15.84 30.93 15.62
C GLN A 246 15.50 29.45 15.62
N ARG A 247 14.34 29.12 15.02
CA ARG A 247 13.89 27.74 14.84
C ARG A 247 14.37 27.23 13.48
N GLU A 248 15.11 26.15 13.47
CA GLU A 248 15.77 25.58 12.29
C GLU A 248 15.34 24.11 12.10
N ALA A 249 15.48 23.59 10.88
CA ALA A 249 15.13 22.20 10.53
C ALA A 249 16.35 21.35 10.18
N ASP A 250 17.56 21.84 10.45
CA ASP A 250 18.83 21.18 10.10
C ASP A 250 19.04 19.87 10.87
N GLN A 251 18.33 19.68 11.98
CA GLN A 251 18.38 18.45 12.79
C GLN A 251 17.40 17.35 12.32
N PHE A 252 16.68 17.56 11.21
CA PHE A 252 15.75 16.59 10.63
C PHE A 252 16.49 15.42 9.95
N THR A 253 17.11 14.56 10.76
CA THR A 253 18.03 13.50 10.30
C THR A 253 17.67 12.10 10.80
N GLY A 254 16.69 11.97 11.70
CA GLY A 254 16.28 10.72 12.34
C GLY A 254 17.23 10.25 13.46
N ASN A 255 18.41 10.86 13.59
CA ASN A 255 19.40 10.54 14.62
C ASN A 255 18.96 11.02 16.00
N VAL A 256 19.24 10.20 17.02
CA VAL A 256 19.00 10.53 18.42
C VAL A 256 20.20 10.08 19.24
N PHE A 257 20.70 10.97 20.09
CA PHE A 257 21.84 10.74 20.96
C PHE A 257 21.48 11.01 22.43
N GLU A 258 22.30 10.52 23.36
CA GLU A 258 22.11 10.70 24.81
C GLU A 258 22.09 12.18 25.24
N ASP A 259 22.80 13.04 24.54
CA ASP A 259 22.86 14.48 24.79
C ASP A 259 21.76 15.27 24.05
N THR A 260 21.17 14.71 22.98
CA THR A 260 20.18 15.43 22.15
C THR A 260 18.73 15.03 22.42
N TYR A 261 18.44 13.83 22.95
CA TYR A 261 17.06 13.33 23.00
C TYR A 261 16.08 14.23 23.79
N LYS A 262 16.53 14.81 24.90
CA LYS A 262 15.70 15.73 25.71
C LYS A 262 15.35 16.99 24.93
N ASN A 263 16.29 17.51 24.13
CA ASN A 263 16.07 18.67 23.30
C ASN A 263 15.01 18.38 22.23
N LEU A 264 15.12 17.23 21.54
CA LEU A 264 14.14 16.83 20.53
C LEU A 264 12.72 16.69 21.10
N ILE A 265 12.57 16.08 22.29
CA ILE A 265 11.28 15.96 22.97
C ILE A 265 10.75 17.33 23.41
N ASN A 266 11.60 18.20 23.94
CA ASN A 266 11.19 19.56 24.30
C ASN A 266 10.76 20.38 23.08
N ASN A 267 11.48 20.25 21.95
CA ASN A 267 11.11 20.92 20.71
C ASN A 267 9.77 20.43 20.17
N PHE A 268 9.45 19.15 20.31
CA PHE A 268 8.11 18.64 19.98
C PHE A 268 7.04 19.27 20.88
N VAL A 269 7.27 19.32 22.20
CA VAL A 269 6.35 19.98 23.14
C VAL A 269 6.12 21.45 22.76
N ASP A 270 7.21 22.17 22.43
CA ASP A 270 7.16 23.56 21.97
C ASP A 270 6.42 23.70 20.64
N LEU A 271 6.66 22.79 19.69
CA LEU A 271 5.97 22.75 18.40
C LEU A 271 4.46 22.63 18.58
N ILE A 272 4.00 21.71 19.44
CA ILE A 272 2.57 21.57 19.76
C ILE A 272 2.05 22.85 20.42
N GLN A 273 2.75 23.37 21.42
CA GLN A 273 2.33 24.56 22.16
C GLN A 273 2.22 25.81 21.29
N TYR A 274 3.18 26.03 20.39
CA TYR A 274 3.20 27.20 19.50
C TYR A 274 2.38 27.01 18.22
N GLY A 275 2.20 25.77 17.76
CA GLY A 275 1.40 25.44 16.59
C GLY A 275 -0.09 25.46 16.87
N THR A 276 -0.51 24.88 17.99
CA THR A 276 -1.93 24.76 18.37
C THR A 276 -2.40 25.87 19.31
N GLY A 277 -1.47 26.50 20.03
CA GLY A 277 -1.78 27.44 21.13
C GLY A 277 -2.15 26.77 22.46
N TYR A 278 -2.19 25.45 22.52
CA TYR A 278 -2.56 24.68 23.72
C TYR A 278 -1.37 23.96 24.31
N ASN A 279 -1.39 23.79 25.63
CA ASN A 279 -0.38 22.96 26.28
C ASN A 279 -0.54 21.51 25.81
N ILE A 280 0.58 20.81 25.60
CA ILE A 280 0.56 19.39 25.23
C ILE A 280 -0.20 18.52 26.23
N LYS A 281 -0.33 18.97 27.49
CA LYS A 281 -1.07 18.30 28.58
C LYS A 281 -2.54 18.75 28.68
N ASP A 282 -3.01 19.65 27.82
CA ASP A 282 -4.41 20.06 27.79
C ASP A 282 -5.25 19.02 27.03
N THR A 283 -5.70 18.00 27.75
CA THR A 283 -6.44 16.86 27.20
C THR A 283 -7.80 17.25 26.59
N ASN A 284 -8.27 18.49 26.79
CA ASN A 284 -9.47 18.97 26.10
C ASN A 284 -9.21 19.30 24.64
N HIS A 285 -7.95 19.62 24.29
CA HIS A 285 -7.55 20.08 22.97
C HIS A 285 -6.50 19.18 22.32
N ILE A 286 -5.65 18.51 23.10
CA ILE A 286 -4.56 17.65 22.61
C ILE A 286 -4.73 16.25 23.20
N ASN A 287 -4.97 15.26 22.34
CA ASN A 287 -5.03 13.86 22.73
C ASN A 287 -3.99 13.05 21.95
N PHE A 288 -3.51 11.97 22.58
CA PHE A 288 -2.55 11.04 22.00
C PHE A 288 -3.18 9.65 21.92
N LYS A 289 -3.03 8.98 20.78
CA LYS A 289 -3.56 7.62 20.57
C LYS A 289 -2.57 6.76 19.81
N GLY A 290 -2.34 5.53 20.29
CA GLY A 290 -1.45 4.57 19.64
C GLY A 290 -2.14 3.71 18.57
N ASP A 291 -3.47 3.60 18.61
CA ASP A 291 -4.25 2.83 17.63
C ASP A 291 -4.73 3.76 16.51
N GLY A 292 -4.26 3.49 15.28
CA GLY A 292 -4.59 4.29 14.09
C GLY A 292 -6.09 4.32 13.77
N LEU A 293 -6.80 3.21 14.01
CA LEU A 293 -8.25 3.14 13.78
C LEU A 293 -9.02 3.94 14.83
N GLU A 294 -8.58 3.91 16.09
CA GLU A 294 -9.19 4.74 17.15
C GLU A 294 -8.96 6.23 16.87
N LEU A 295 -7.77 6.58 16.42
CA LEU A 295 -7.39 7.94 16.04
C LEU A 295 -8.22 8.44 14.85
N LEU A 296 -8.36 7.61 13.80
CA LEU A 296 -9.17 7.92 12.65
C LEU A 296 -10.64 8.10 13.01
N ASN A 297 -11.22 7.15 13.75
CA ASN A 297 -12.62 7.20 14.15
C ASN A 297 -12.92 8.45 14.98
N ASP A 298 -12.01 8.87 15.86
CA ASP A 298 -12.13 10.15 16.55
C ASP A 298 -12.14 11.33 15.59
N LEU A 299 -11.35 11.33 14.52
CA LEU A 299 -11.32 12.41 13.55
C LEU A 299 -12.64 12.50 12.75
N ILE A 300 -13.17 11.38 12.26
CA ILE A 300 -14.31 11.39 11.32
C ILE A 300 -15.68 11.34 12.02
N ASN A 301 -15.80 10.73 13.20
CA ASN A 301 -17.06 10.61 13.93
C ASN A 301 -17.68 11.99 14.23
N PRO A 302 -18.91 12.32 13.76
CA PRO A 302 -19.52 13.63 13.98
C PRO A 302 -19.75 14.00 15.46
N GLU A 303 -19.81 13.00 16.36
CA GLU A 303 -20.09 13.20 17.79
C GLU A 303 -18.86 13.62 18.60
N THR A 304 -17.65 13.41 18.07
CA THR A 304 -16.40 13.77 18.76
C THR A 304 -16.01 15.21 18.44
N LYS A 305 -15.30 15.85 19.38
CA LYS A 305 -14.81 17.23 19.20
C LYS A 305 -13.58 17.32 18.31
N THR A 306 -12.82 16.22 18.18
CA THR A 306 -11.60 16.12 17.38
C THR A 306 -11.87 16.55 15.95
N ASN A 307 -11.09 17.50 15.45
CA ASN A 307 -11.22 18.03 14.10
C ASN A 307 -9.89 18.13 13.35
N VAL A 308 -8.78 17.75 13.99
CA VAL A 308 -7.47 17.58 13.35
C VAL A 308 -6.80 16.33 13.88
N ALA A 309 -6.06 15.66 13.00
CA ALA A 309 -5.20 14.57 13.35
C ALA A 309 -3.81 14.67 12.71
N ILE A 310 -2.78 14.21 13.42
CA ILE A 310 -1.48 13.86 12.85
C ILE A 310 -1.43 12.33 12.81
N LEU A 311 -1.46 11.75 11.61
CA LEU A 311 -1.61 10.31 11.38
C LEU A 311 -0.87 9.85 10.12
N TYR A 312 -0.79 8.54 9.89
CA TYR A 312 -0.15 8.00 8.70
C TYR A 312 -1.07 8.06 7.49
N SER A 313 -0.51 8.24 6.29
CA SER A 313 -1.28 8.37 5.04
C SER A 313 -2.25 7.22 4.78
N GLY A 314 -1.95 6.01 5.25
CA GLY A 314 -2.87 4.87 5.16
C GLY A 314 -4.17 5.08 5.95
N ASP A 315 -4.07 5.48 7.22
CA ASP A 315 -5.26 5.78 8.05
C ASP A 315 -5.98 7.03 7.51
N GLY A 316 -5.23 7.96 6.90
CA GLY A 316 -5.78 9.11 6.21
C GLY A 316 -6.61 8.73 5.00
N LEU A 317 -6.18 7.72 4.25
CA LEU A 317 -6.91 7.24 3.09
C LEU A 317 -8.21 6.57 3.51
N ASP A 318 -8.17 5.73 4.55
CA ASP A 318 -9.36 5.13 5.17
C ASP A 318 -10.34 6.22 5.67
N GLY A 319 -9.83 7.33 6.22
CA GLY A 319 -10.67 8.47 6.59
C GLY A 319 -11.29 9.25 5.44
N HIS A 320 -10.73 9.16 4.24
CA HIS A 320 -11.35 9.71 3.03
C HIS A 320 -12.50 8.83 2.54
N PHE A 321 -12.36 7.51 2.66
CA PHE A 321 -13.42 6.50 2.44
C PHE A 321 -14.23 6.25 3.72
N SER A 322 -14.65 7.34 4.38
CA SER A 322 -15.31 7.31 5.68
C SER A 322 -16.61 6.49 5.74
N GLU A 323 -17.25 6.26 4.60
CA GLU A 323 -18.48 5.46 4.46
C GLU A 323 -18.32 4.03 4.97
N ASP A 324 -17.10 3.46 4.88
CA ASP A 324 -16.78 2.11 5.36
C ASP A 324 -16.83 2.02 6.89
N ASN A 325 -16.60 3.16 7.57
CA ASN A 325 -16.60 3.28 9.01
C ASN A 325 -17.94 3.86 9.54
N PHE A 326 -18.57 4.76 8.78
CA PHE A 326 -19.81 5.45 9.14
C PHE A 326 -20.71 5.61 7.91
N GLU A 327 -21.76 4.78 7.79
CA GLU A 327 -22.70 4.76 6.65
C GLU A 327 -23.32 6.14 6.31
N ASN A 328 -23.39 7.05 7.29
CA ASN A 328 -23.98 8.37 7.13
C ASN A 328 -23.00 9.46 6.67
N ILE A 329 -21.74 9.13 6.44
CA ILE A 329 -20.72 10.06 5.94
C ILE A 329 -20.36 9.69 4.52
N GLU A 330 -20.66 10.58 3.58
CA GLU A 330 -20.37 10.36 2.16
C GLU A 330 -18.85 10.39 1.90
N LYS A 331 -18.40 9.49 1.02
CA LYS A 331 -17.02 9.43 0.51
C LYS A 331 -16.46 10.79 0.16
N GLY A 332 -15.23 11.05 0.59
CA GLY A 332 -14.47 12.24 0.24
C GLY A 332 -15.02 13.56 0.80
N THR A 333 -16.03 13.50 1.68
CA THR A 333 -16.60 14.70 2.31
C THR A 333 -16.06 14.96 3.72
N ALA A 334 -15.53 13.94 4.40
CA ALA A 334 -15.14 14.04 5.80
C ALA A 334 -13.88 14.90 6.01
N ILE A 335 -12.79 14.57 5.32
CA ILE A 335 -11.46 15.11 5.64
C ILE A 335 -10.75 15.70 4.41
N ARG A 336 -9.79 16.57 4.71
CA ARG A 336 -8.73 16.98 3.79
C ARG A 336 -7.39 16.76 4.48
N ALA A 337 -6.33 16.64 3.68
CA ALA A 337 -4.99 16.38 4.18
C ALA A 337 -3.97 17.38 3.65
N VAL A 338 -2.87 17.53 4.39
CA VAL A 338 -1.67 18.25 3.97
C VAL A 338 -0.44 17.51 4.51
N ARG A 339 0.63 17.48 3.70
CA ARG A 339 1.92 16.91 4.11
C ARG A 339 2.86 18.00 4.63
N PRO A 340 3.53 17.77 5.76
CA PRO A 340 4.66 18.59 6.15
C PRO A 340 5.81 18.48 5.13
N SER A 341 6.53 19.58 4.90
CA SER A 341 7.74 19.61 4.06
C SER A 341 8.88 18.75 4.63
N LYS A 342 8.94 18.58 5.95
CA LYS A 342 9.86 17.68 6.64
C LYS A 342 9.04 16.51 7.15
N ASN A 343 9.14 15.38 6.45
CA ASN A 343 8.27 14.24 6.68
C ASN A 343 9.04 12.95 7.00
N ILE A 344 8.38 12.04 7.69
CA ILE A 344 8.91 10.72 8.00
C ILE A 344 8.55 9.80 6.84
N LEU A 345 9.49 8.95 6.42
CA LEU A 345 9.19 7.78 5.61
C LEU A 345 9.45 6.54 6.45
N MET A 346 8.40 5.75 6.66
CA MET A 346 8.48 4.48 7.35
C MET A 346 8.33 3.35 6.33
N LEU A 347 9.15 2.32 6.50
CA LEU A 347 9.00 1.06 5.76
C LEU A 347 8.78 -0.07 6.75
N ASP A 348 7.72 -0.84 6.50
CA ASP A 348 7.51 -2.13 7.12
C ASP A 348 7.84 -3.23 6.12
N GLY A 349 8.45 -4.31 6.57
CA GLY A 349 8.96 -5.35 5.69
C GLY A 349 9.35 -6.64 6.37
N LEU A 350 9.54 -7.66 5.55
CA LEU A 350 9.93 -8.99 5.96
C LEU A 350 11.35 -9.00 6.52
N VAL A 351 11.48 -9.59 7.71
CA VAL A 351 12.75 -10.04 8.28
C VAL A 351 12.69 -11.54 8.58
N ILE A 352 13.85 -12.21 8.51
CA ILE A 352 13.99 -13.65 8.79
C ILE A 352 15.02 -13.84 9.90
N SER A 353 14.70 -14.64 10.90
CA SER A 353 15.59 -14.93 12.02
C SER A 353 16.84 -15.69 11.57
N LYS A 354 18.02 -15.34 12.10
CA LYS A 354 19.28 -16.06 11.81
C LYS A 354 19.32 -17.50 12.32
N TYR A 355 18.43 -17.84 13.26
CA TYR A 355 18.41 -19.14 13.92
C TYR A 355 17.72 -20.24 13.11
N ASN A 356 17.20 -19.88 11.93
CA ASN A 356 16.67 -20.85 10.97
C ASN A 356 17.81 -21.56 10.23
N SER A 357 17.63 -22.84 9.91
CA SER A 357 18.51 -23.53 8.95
C SER A 357 18.35 -22.92 7.55
N GLN A 358 19.38 -23.06 6.70
CA GLN A 358 19.30 -22.59 5.31
C GLN A 358 18.13 -23.22 4.53
N ASP A 359 17.83 -24.50 4.80
CA ASP A 359 16.68 -25.18 4.20
C ASP A 359 15.35 -24.55 4.62
N ASN A 360 15.22 -24.17 5.89
CA ASN A 360 14.05 -23.48 6.39
C ASN A 360 13.94 -22.07 5.80
N ILE A 361 15.04 -21.32 5.71
CA ILE A 361 15.06 -20.00 5.06
C ILE A 361 14.57 -20.13 3.62
N ASN A 362 15.09 -21.09 2.86
CA ASN A 362 14.67 -21.34 1.48
C ASN A 362 13.18 -21.70 1.40
N LYS A 363 12.71 -22.59 2.28
CA LYS A 363 11.29 -22.99 2.37
C LYS A 363 10.39 -21.79 2.67
N TYR A 364 10.77 -20.95 3.62
CA TYR A 364 10.02 -19.77 4.01
C TYR A 364 9.99 -18.73 2.89
N SER A 365 11.13 -18.45 2.25
CA SER A 365 11.19 -17.55 1.09
C SER A 365 10.32 -18.04 -0.07
N SER A 366 10.34 -19.34 -0.38
CA SER A 366 9.45 -19.89 -1.43
C SER A 366 7.97 -19.80 -1.04
N SER A 367 7.60 -20.11 0.20
CA SER A 367 6.21 -19.98 0.64
C SER A 367 5.72 -18.53 0.59
N LEU A 368 6.57 -17.56 0.95
CA LEU A 368 6.21 -16.15 0.89
C LEU A 368 6.15 -15.65 -0.56
N SER A 369 7.01 -16.18 -1.45
CA SER A 369 6.97 -15.94 -2.89
C SER A 369 5.71 -16.47 -3.58
N GLU A 370 5.07 -17.50 -3.01
CA GLU A 370 3.81 -18.05 -3.52
C GLU A 370 2.59 -17.32 -2.96
N ASN A 371 2.79 -16.48 -1.94
CA ASN A 371 1.75 -15.78 -1.18
C ASN A 371 1.94 -14.24 -1.26
N ILE A 372 2.27 -13.59 -0.15
CA ILE A 372 2.29 -12.12 -0.01
C ILE A 372 3.33 -11.39 -0.86
N TYR A 373 4.28 -12.12 -1.46
CA TYR A 373 5.25 -11.61 -2.44
C TYR A 373 5.10 -12.30 -3.81
N LYS A 374 3.91 -12.82 -4.12
CA LYS A 374 3.65 -13.39 -5.44
C LYS A 374 3.80 -12.33 -6.52
N ASN A 375 4.39 -12.73 -7.64
CA ASN A 375 4.56 -11.90 -8.84
C ASN A 375 5.45 -10.65 -8.70
N ILE A 376 6.04 -10.35 -7.53
CA ILE A 376 6.90 -9.16 -7.36
C ILE A 376 8.17 -9.19 -8.21
N GLY A 377 8.64 -10.39 -8.60
CA GLY A 377 9.85 -10.57 -9.41
C GLY A 377 9.65 -10.31 -10.91
N LEU A 378 8.40 -10.14 -11.37
CA LEU A 378 8.07 -10.01 -12.79
C LEU A 378 8.79 -8.85 -13.50
N PRO A 379 8.92 -7.63 -12.92
CA PRO A 379 9.64 -6.53 -13.56
C PRO A 379 11.08 -6.92 -13.86
N TYR A 380 11.79 -7.52 -12.90
CA TYR A 380 13.17 -7.93 -13.13
C TYR A 380 13.27 -9.04 -14.18
N LYS A 381 12.34 -10.01 -14.15
CA LYS A 381 12.28 -11.08 -15.14
C LYS A 381 12.10 -10.53 -16.57
N PHE A 382 11.19 -9.58 -16.78
CA PHE A 382 11.03 -8.94 -18.08
C PHE A 382 12.23 -8.09 -18.48
N ALA A 383 12.85 -7.38 -17.52
CA ALA A 383 14.04 -6.60 -17.78
C ALA A 383 15.18 -7.46 -18.37
N ILE A 384 15.42 -8.66 -17.79
CA ILE A 384 16.49 -9.55 -18.25
C ILE A 384 16.11 -10.31 -19.54
N GLU A 385 14.88 -10.82 -19.66
CA GLU A 385 14.46 -11.65 -20.79
C GLU A 385 14.32 -10.85 -22.08
N GLN A 386 13.95 -9.57 -21.97
CA GLN A 386 13.64 -8.69 -23.10
C GLN A 386 14.60 -7.50 -23.24
N ASN A 387 15.64 -7.42 -22.39
CA ASN A 387 16.61 -6.34 -22.36
C ASN A 387 15.95 -4.94 -22.26
N LEU A 388 14.99 -4.82 -21.34
CA LEU A 388 14.21 -3.59 -21.13
C LEU A 388 14.87 -2.68 -20.08
N SER A 389 14.63 -1.37 -20.19
CA SER A 389 14.90 -0.44 -19.08
C SER A 389 14.00 -0.76 -17.87
N ILE A 390 14.31 -0.19 -16.70
CA ILE A 390 13.46 -0.36 -15.49
C ILE A 390 12.04 0.12 -15.79
N ASP A 391 11.87 1.34 -16.31
CA ASP A 391 10.55 1.91 -16.63
C ASP A 391 9.76 1.03 -17.62
N GLN A 392 10.44 0.52 -18.66
CA GLN A 392 9.82 -0.37 -19.64
C GLN A 392 9.41 -1.71 -19.02
N ALA A 393 10.22 -2.27 -18.12
CA ALA A 393 9.92 -3.54 -17.47
C ALA A 393 8.78 -3.43 -16.44
N VAL A 394 8.73 -2.31 -15.70
CA VAL A 394 7.59 -1.96 -14.84
C VAL A 394 6.33 -1.81 -15.67
N GLN A 395 6.36 -1.03 -16.76
CA GLN A 395 5.21 -0.86 -17.64
C GLN A 395 4.76 -2.17 -18.28
N LYS A 396 5.70 -3.04 -18.69
CA LYS A 396 5.36 -4.36 -19.24
C LYS A 396 4.65 -5.25 -18.20
N THR A 397 5.00 -5.10 -16.93
CA THR A 397 4.33 -5.82 -15.83
C THR A 397 2.95 -5.23 -15.55
N LEU A 398 2.80 -3.90 -15.58
CA LEU A 398 1.51 -3.22 -15.50
C LEU A 398 0.56 -3.64 -16.63
N ASP A 399 1.07 -3.73 -17.86
CA ASP A 399 0.31 -4.23 -19.02
C ASP A 399 -0.17 -5.67 -18.80
N LYS A 400 0.66 -6.53 -18.18
CA LYS A 400 0.23 -7.88 -17.79
C LYS A 400 -0.90 -7.83 -16.77
N TYR A 401 -0.78 -7.02 -15.71
CA TYR A 401 -1.83 -6.90 -14.70
C TYR A 401 -3.13 -6.45 -15.36
N TYR A 402 -3.07 -5.37 -16.15
CA TYR A 402 -4.20 -4.87 -16.92
C TYR A 402 -4.88 -5.97 -17.77
N LEU A 403 -4.10 -6.76 -18.52
CA LEU A 403 -4.64 -7.85 -19.35
C LEU A 403 -5.33 -8.93 -18.51
N ASP A 404 -4.75 -9.33 -17.39
CA ASP A 404 -5.30 -10.39 -16.54
C ASP A 404 -6.70 -9.99 -16.00
N PHE A 405 -6.89 -8.73 -15.61
CA PHE A 405 -8.20 -8.19 -15.21
C PHE A 405 -9.13 -8.01 -16.42
N LYS A 406 -8.69 -7.27 -17.44
CA LYS A 406 -9.56 -6.80 -18.54
C LYS A 406 -10.03 -7.90 -19.47
N ASN A 407 -9.26 -8.97 -19.62
CA ASN A 407 -9.69 -10.12 -20.41
C ASN A 407 -10.99 -10.72 -19.86
N ASN A 408 -11.11 -10.82 -18.54
CA ASN A 408 -12.30 -11.39 -17.90
C ASN A 408 -13.45 -10.37 -17.86
N GLU A 409 -13.20 -9.09 -17.55
CA GLU A 409 -14.24 -8.06 -17.58
C GLU A 409 -14.88 -7.91 -18.97
N LEU A 410 -14.07 -7.93 -20.03
CA LEU A 410 -14.62 -7.88 -21.39
C LEU A 410 -15.35 -9.16 -21.75
N LYS A 411 -14.88 -10.33 -21.28
CA LYS A 411 -15.57 -11.59 -21.51
C LYS A 411 -16.97 -11.55 -20.90
N ASP A 412 -17.10 -11.14 -19.64
CA ASP A 412 -18.38 -10.99 -18.95
C ASP A 412 -19.27 -9.98 -19.69
N LEU A 413 -18.74 -8.81 -20.05
CA LEU A 413 -19.47 -7.79 -20.81
C LEU A 413 -20.04 -8.33 -22.13
N PHE A 414 -19.27 -9.16 -22.84
CA PHE A 414 -19.70 -9.78 -24.09
C PHE A 414 -20.75 -10.86 -23.86
N GLU A 415 -20.54 -11.76 -22.89
CA GLU A 415 -21.48 -12.83 -22.54
C GLU A 415 -22.84 -12.27 -22.09
N ASP A 416 -22.84 -11.24 -21.24
CA ASP A 416 -24.04 -10.53 -20.76
C ASP A 416 -24.82 -9.84 -21.90
N ASN A 417 -24.17 -9.61 -23.04
CA ASN A 417 -24.76 -9.03 -24.24
C ASN A 417 -24.99 -10.01 -25.39
N GLU A 418 -24.87 -11.31 -25.10
CA GLU A 418 -25.06 -12.42 -26.05
C GLU A 418 -24.04 -12.40 -27.20
N PHE A 419 -22.79 -12.04 -26.89
CA PHE A 419 -21.64 -12.17 -27.78
C PHE A 419 -20.70 -13.28 -27.28
N GLU A 420 -20.34 -14.21 -28.17
CA GLU A 420 -19.42 -15.30 -27.86
C GLU A 420 -18.03 -15.02 -28.47
N PHE A 421 -17.15 -14.39 -27.69
CA PHE A 421 -15.74 -14.24 -28.04
C PHE A 421 -14.85 -15.11 -27.15
N SER A 422 -13.89 -15.80 -27.75
CA SER A 422 -12.87 -16.51 -26.99
C SER A 422 -11.94 -15.53 -26.28
N LEU A 423 -11.41 -15.91 -25.11
CA LEU A 423 -10.39 -15.14 -24.38
C LEU A 423 -9.18 -14.80 -25.25
N GLU A 424 -8.79 -15.70 -26.17
CA GLU A 424 -7.69 -15.44 -27.11
C GLU A 424 -7.98 -14.23 -28.03
N LYS A 425 -9.21 -14.10 -28.54
CA LYS A 425 -9.59 -12.96 -29.38
C LYS A 425 -9.63 -11.66 -28.58
N ILE A 426 -10.15 -11.71 -27.35
CA ILE A 426 -10.18 -10.55 -26.44
C ILE A 426 -8.75 -10.10 -26.11
N ASN A 427 -7.89 -11.04 -25.74
CA ASN A 427 -6.49 -10.76 -25.44
C ASN A 427 -5.75 -10.17 -26.66
N LEU A 428 -6.01 -10.67 -27.87
CA LEU A 428 -5.43 -10.11 -29.09
C LEU A 428 -5.90 -8.68 -29.37
N PHE A 429 -7.16 -8.35 -29.07
CA PHE A 429 -7.68 -6.99 -29.17
C PHE A 429 -6.97 -6.07 -28.17
N LEU A 430 -6.91 -6.46 -26.89
CA LEU A 430 -6.25 -5.66 -25.84
C LEU A 430 -4.75 -5.49 -26.09
N ASP A 431 -4.03 -6.54 -26.52
CA ASP A 431 -2.60 -6.45 -26.85
C ASP A 431 -2.32 -5.51 -28.03
N LYS A 432 -3.19 -5.50 -29.06
CA LYS A 432 -3.09 -4.51 -30.16
C LYS A 432 -3.29 -3.08 -29.67
N MET A 433 -4.25 -2.87 -28.78
CA MET A 433 -4.50 -1.58 -28.17
C MET A 433 -3.29 -1.12 -27.36
N LEU A 434 -2.79 -1.96 -26.43
CA LEU A 434 -1.61 -1.67 -25.62
C LEU A 434 -0.39 -1.32 -26.49
N LYS A 435 -0.10 -2.11 -27.53
CA LYS A 435 0.98 -1.81 -28.51
C LYS A 435 0.78 -0.50 -29.25
N SER A 436 -0.46 -0.07 -29.46
CA SER A 436 -0.76 1.20 -30.12
C SER A 436 -0.45 2.37 -29.18
N ILE A 437 -0.93 2.29 -27.93
CA ILE A 437 -0.76 3.36 -26.95
C ILE A 437 0.66 3.46 -26.41
N ASP A 438 1.39 2.34 -26.33
CA ASP A 438 2.77 2.30 -25.81
C ASP A 438 3.74 3.23 -26.53
N LYS A 439 3.50 3.48 -27.82
CA LYS A 439 4.31 4.41 -28.64
C LYS A 439 4.25 5.86 -28.17
N ASN A 440 3.18 6.22 -27.45
CA ASN A 440 2.87 7.58 -27.03
C ASN A 440 2.90 7.73 -25.50
N ARG A 441 3.18 6.67 -24.74
CA ARG A 441 3.30 6.71 -23.29
C ARG A 441 4.51 7.52 -22.84
N ASP A 442 4.32 8.36 -21.83
CA ASP A 442 5.39 9.03 -21.09
C ASP A 442 5.57 8.34 -19.74
N LEU A 443 6.50 7.38 -19.73
CA LEU A 443 6.80 6.57 -18.55
C LEU A 443 7.42 7.36 -17.39
N LYS A 444 7.77 8.65 -17.58
CA LYS A 444 8.46 9.44 -16.56
C LYS A 444 7.54 10.38 -15.79
N THR A 445 6.57 11.02 -16.45
CA THR A 445 5.87 12.17 -15.85
C THR A 445 4.37 11.99 -15.62
N GLN A 446 3.67 11.19 -16.44
CA GLN A 446 2.21 11.06 -16.39
C GLN A 446 1.77 9.64 -16.03
N LEU A 447 1.65 9.36 -14.72
CA LEU A 447 1.34 8.01 -14.24
C LEU A 447 -0.16 7.71 -14.12
N VAL A 448 -1.01 8.75 -14.09
CA VAL A 448 -2.46 8.68 -13.87
C VAL A 448 -3.13 9.38 -15.07
N ASN A 449 -4.18 8.79 -15.65
CA ASN A 449 -4.94 9.27 -16.83
C ASN A 449 -4.34 9.13 -18.22
N GLN A 450 -3.02 9.00 -18.38
CA GLN A 450 -2.44 8.91 -19.72
C GLN A 450 -2.98 7.73 -20.54
N ASP A 451 -3.11 6.55 -19.94
CA ASP A 451 -3.59 5.36 -20.66
C ASP A 451 -5.06 5.54 -21.11
N ALA A 452 -5.91 6.21 -20.33
CA ALA A 452 -7.29 6.49 -20.74
C ALA A 452 -7.36 7.44 -21.94
N ASP A 453 -6.59 8.52 -21.92
CA ASP A 453 -6.53 9.47 -23.04
C ASP A 453 -6.05 8.75 -24.32
N LEU A 454 -5.00 7.94 -24.21
CA LEU A 454 -4.46 7.18 -25.33
C LEU A 454 -5.41 6.07 -25.83
N ILE A 455 -6.14 5.41 -24.93
CA ILE A 455 -7.19 4.44 -25.28
C ILE A 455 -8.33 5.14 -26.01
N ASN A 456 -8.75 6.32 -25.56
CA ASN A 456 -9.77 7.12 -26.21
C ASN A 456 -9.35 7.51 -27.64
N GLU A 457 -8.11 7.96 -27.82
CA GLU A 457 -7.54 8.24 -29.14
C GLU A 457 -7.53 7.00 -30.04
N TYR A 458 -7.13 5.85 -29.49
CA TYR A 458 -7.15 4.57 -30.21
C TYR A 458 -8.56 4.17 -30.67
N LEU A 459 -9.56 4.29 -29.79
CA LEU A 459 -10.95 3.96 -30.11
C LEU A 459 -11.55 4.92 -31.14
N LEU A 460 -11.18 6.21 -31.10
CA LEU A 460 -11.56 7.17 -32.12
C LEU A 460 -10.93 6.84 -33.48
N ASP A 461 -9.71 6.30 -33.51
CA ASP A 461 -9.08 5.81 -34.73
C ASP A 461 -9.77 4.56 -35.29
N ILE A 462 -10.09 3.58 -34.43
CA ILE A 462 -10.93 2.42 -34.80
C ILE A 462 -12.23 2.88 -35.44
N PHE A 463 -12.90 3.88 -34.83
CA PHE A 463 -14.12 4.44 -35.39
C PHE A 463 -13.90 5.00 -36.78
N LYS A 464 -12.86 5.83 -36.99
CA LYS A 464 -12.55 6.41 -38.30
C LYS A 464 -12.33 5.33 -39.35
N GLN A 465 -11.58 4.28 -39.02
CA GLN A 465 -11.31 3.15 -39.91
C GLN A 465 -12.57 2.35 -40.26
N ASN A 466 -13.57 2.32 -39.36
CA ASN A 466 -14.80 1.55 -39.50
C ASN A 466 -16.07 2.43 -39.62
N LYS A 467 -15.93 3.72 -39.99
CA LYS A 467 -16.99 4.73 -39.89
C LYS A 467 -18.32 4.27 -40.49
N ILE A 468 -18.28 3.70 -41.69
CA ILE A 468 -19.48 3.24 -42.41
C ILE A 468 -20.24 2.18 -41.62
N LYS A 469 -19.52 1.15 -41.12
CA LYS A 469 -20.14 0.01 -40.41
C LYS A 469 -20.68 0.44 -39.05
N ILE A 470 -19.93 1.23 -38.30
CA ILE A 470 -20.34 1.70 -36.96
C ILE A 470 -21.51 2.70 -37.07
N THR A 471 -21.52 3.55 -38.11
CA THR A 471 -22.67 4.45 -38.36
C THR A 471 -23.93 3.66 -38.73
N ALA A 472 -23.80 2.61 -39.55
CA ALA A 472 -24.92 1.73 -39.87
C ALA A 472 -25.48 1.05 -38.62
N LEU A 473 -24.61 0.53 -37.76
CA LEU A 473 -24.97 -0.08 -36.48
C LEU A 473 -25.76 0.88 -35.57
N PHE A 474 -25.31 2.12 -35.44
CA PHE A 474 -26.01 3.15 -34.67
C PHE A 474 -27.40 3.43 -35.23
N ASN A 475 -27.52 3.62 -36.55
CA ASN A 475 -28.80 3.88 -37.19
C ASN A 475 -29.75 2.69 -37.05
N ASP A 476 -29.25 1.46 -37.17
CA ASP A 476 -30.07 0.25 -37.02
C ASP A 476 -30.58 0.10 -35.58
N LEU A 477 -29.75 0.41 -34.57
CA LEU A 477 -30.19 0.47 -33.18
C LEU A 477 -31.24 1.55 -32.93
N LYS A 478 -31.00 2.76 -33.46
CA LYS A 478 -31.94 3.89 -33.39
C LYS A 478 -33.29 3.54 -34.01
N ASP A 479 -33.29 2.86 -35.15
CA ASP A 479 -34.47 2.42 -35.88
C ASP A 479 -35.08 1.12 -35.30
N LYS A 480 -34.53 0.58 -34.21
CA LYS A 480 -34.94 -0.69 -33.58
C LYS A 480 -34.94 -1.89 -34.53
N LYS A 481 -34.01 -1.93 -35.49
CA LYS A 481 -33.86 -3.05 -36.42
C LYS A 481 -33.18 -4.24 -35.74
N ILE A 482 -33.48 -5.44 -36.24
CA ILE A 482 -32.82 -6.67 -35.81
C ILE A 482 -31.39 -6.67 -36.34
N ILE A 483 -30.42 -6.78 -35.43
CA ILE A 483 -28.99 -6.84 -35.76
C ILE A 483 -28.48 -8.27 -35.56
N ILE A 484 -27.81 -8.82 -36.59
CA ILE A 484 -27.22 -10.16 -36.53
C ILE A 484 -25.88 -10.07 -35.79
N LYS A 485 -25.91 -10.34 -34.48
CA LYS A 485 -24.75 -10.22 -33.58
C LYS A 485 -23.54 -11.08 -33.99
N ASN A 486 -23.77 -12.28 -34.52
CA ASN A 486 -22.74 -13.27 -34.83
C ASN A 486 -21.71 -12.83 -35.90
N ASN A 487 -21.98 -11.75 -36.64
CA ASN A 487 -21.08 -11.24 -37.68
C ASN A 487 -20.21 -10.06 -37.22
N LEU A 488 -20.40 -9.57 -35.99
CA LEU A 488 -19.64 -8.43 -35.47
C LEU A 488 -18.26 -8.89 -34.99
N ASN A 489 -17.22 -8.14 -35.34
CA ASN A 489 -15.92 -8.27 -34.69
C ASN A 489 -15.94 -7.60 -33.29
N ILE A 490 -14.88 -7.77 -32.50
CA ILE A 490 -14.81 -7.23 -31.13
C ILE A 490 -15.07 -5.72 -31.09
N ASP A 491 -14.41 -4.95 -31.96
CA ASP A 491 -14.59 -3.50 -32.02
C ASP A 491 -16.06 -3.12 -32.27
N GLN A 492 -16.69 -3.76 -33.26
CA GLN A 492 -18.10 -3.52 -33.59
C GLN A 492 -19.04 -3.96 -32.47
N ALA A 493 -18.75 -5.06 -31.80
CA ALA A 493 -19.53 -5.54 -30.66
C ALA A 493 -19.44 -4.56 -29.47
N LEU A 494 -18.25 -4.02 -29.18
CA LEU A 494 -18.10 -2.97 -28.17
C LEU A 494 -18.97 -1.76 -28.51
N PHE A 495 -18.82 -1.18 -29.71
CA PHE A 495 -19.66 -0.04 -30.11
C PHE A 495 -21.16 -0.39 -30.05
N TYR A 496 -21.57 -1.59 -30.47
CA TYR A 496 -22.97 -2.04 -30.38
C TYR A 496 -23.48 -2.00 -28.94
N ILE A 497 -22.74 -2.60 -28.00
CA ILE A 497 -23.12 -2.70 -26.59
C ILE A 497 -23.31 -1.30 -26.01
N TYR A 498 -22.33 -0.42 -26.20
CA TYR A 498 -22.38 0.93 -25.63
C TYR A 498 -23.43 1.81 -26.27
N PHE A 499 -23.66 1.70 -27.58
CA PHE A 499 -24.80 2.38 -28.20
C PHE A 499 -26.12 1.91 -27.62
N LYS A 500 -26.32 0.58 -27.52
CA LYS A 500 -27.55 -0.01 -27.00
C LYS A 500 -27.83 0.45 -25.57
N ASN A 501 -26.82 0.50 -24.71
CA ASN A 501 -26.98 0.93 -23.32
C ASN A 501 -27.22 2.44 -23.22
N THR A 502 -26.41 3.25 -23.89
CA THR A 502 -26.57 4.72 -23.86
C THR A 502 -27.89 5.16 -24.48
N LEU A 503 -28.40 4.48 -25.53
CA LEU A 503 -29.72 4.76 -26.10
C LEU A 503 -30.88 4.45 -25.15
N LYS A 504 -30.69 3.58 -24.16
CA LYS A 504 -31.70 3.30 -23.11
C LYS A 504 -31.68 4.35 -22.02
N GLU A 505 -30.52 4.91 -21.73
CA GLU A 505 -30.29 5.84 -20.60
C GLU A 505 -30.40 7.31 -21.03
N ASN A 506 -30.14 7.62 -22.30
CA ASN A 506 -30.11 8.98 -22.85
C ASN A 506 -31.02 9.13 -24.07
N ASP A 507 -32.26 9.59 -23.83
CA ASP A 507 -33.27 9.85 -24.86
C ASP A 507 -32.86 10.94 -25.89
N GLN A 508 -31.82 11.74 -25.60
CA GLN A 508 -31.33 12.77 -26.51
C GLN A 508 -30.30 12.24 -27.51
N LEU A 509 -29.63 11.13 -27.21
CA LEU A 509 -28.57 10.55 -28.06
C LEU A 509 -29.00 10.34 -29.53
N PRO A 510 -30.23 9.85 -29.84
CA PRO A 510 -30.70 9.70 -31.22
C PRO A 510 -30.74 10.99 -32.03
N ASN A 511 -30.83 12.15 -31.35
CA ASN A 511 -30.98 13.46 -31.96
C ASN A 511 -29.64 14.20 -32.09
N LEU A 512 -28.56 13.68 -31.50
CA LEU A 512 -27.24 14.27 -31.64
C LEU A 512 -26.67 14.03 -33.05
N PRO A 513 -25.83 14.94 -33.57
CA PRO A 513 -24.97 14.64 -34.70
C PRO A 513 -24.13 13.38 -34.41
N ILE A 514 -23.98 12.50 -35.40
CA ILE A 514 -23.30 11.21 -35.21
C ILE A 514 -21.90 11.38 -34.63
N GLU A 515 -21.14 12.40 -35.05
CA GLU A 515 -19.81 12.69 -34.50
C GLU A 515 -19.84 12.99 -33.00
N LYS A 516 -20.88 13.65 -32.50
CA LYS A 516 -21.03 13.94 -31.07
C LYS A 516 -21.45 12.70 -30.29
N ALA A 517 -22.41 11.93 -30.82
CA ALA A 517 -22.82 10.65 -30.24
C ALA A 517 -21.62 9.69 -30.15
N ILE A 518 -20.78 9.62 -31.19
CA ILE A 518 -19.56 8.81 -31.18
C ILE A 518 -18.59 9.26 -30.11
N LYS A 519 -18.36 10.56 -29.95
CA LYS A 519 -17.44 11.06 -28.91
C LYS A 519 -17.92 10.64 -27.51
N GLU A 520 -19.21 10.75 -27.24
CA GLU A 520 -19.82 10.32 -25.97
C GLU A 520 -19.67 8.81 -25.76
N ILE A 521 -19.95 8.01 -26.79
CA ILE A 521 -19.84 6.55 -26.74
C ILE A 521 -18.39 6.10 -26.57
N THR A 522 -17.45 6.71 -27.28
CA THR A 522 -16.03 6.39 -27.14
C THR A 522 -15.52 6.79 -25.76
N GLN A 523 -16.01 7.87 -25.16
CA GLN A 523 -15.70 8.18 -23.76
C GLN A 523 -16.26 7.10 -22.81
N ASN A 524 -17.50 6.65 -23.00
CA ASN A 524 -18.09 5.60 -22.18
C ASN A 524 -17.34 4.26 -22.32
N ILE A 525 -16.91 3.91 -23.54
CA ILE A 525 -16.05 2.74 -23.77
C ILE A 525 -14.71 2.94 -23.06
N THR A 526 -14.07 4.10 -23.20
CA THR A 526 -12.80 4.42 -22.55
C THR A 526 -12.90 4.27 -21.04
N ASN A 527 -13.91 4.84 -20.39
CA ASN A 527 -14.09 4.75 -18.95
C ASN A 527 -14.18 3.29 -18.46
N ASN A 528 -14.73 2.39 -19.26
CA ASN A 528 -14.82 0.97 -18.91
C ASN A 528 -13.58 0.17 -19.32
N ILE A 529 -12.88 0.53 -20.39
CA ILE A 529 -11.70 -0.20 -20.85
C ILE A 529 -10.45 0.27 -20.09
N ALA A 530 -10.27 1.55 -19.86
CA ALA A 530 -9.07 2.11 -19.24
C ALA A 530 -8.93 1.73 -17.75
N TRP A 531 -10.05 1.61 -17.04
CA TRP A 531 -10.08 1.47 -15.58
C TRP A 531 -10.61 0.11 -15.15
N SER A 532 -9.81 -0.71 -14.47
CA SER A 532 -10.34 -1.87 -13.75
C SER A 532 -10.97 -1.39 -12.45
N LYS A 533 -12.27 -1.65 -12.21
CA LYS A 533 -12.88 -1.26 -10.92
C LYS A 533 -12.26 -2.11 -9.80
N MET A 534 -11.50 -1.47 -8.91
CA MET A 534 -10.71 -2.15 -7.86
C MET A 534 -11.26 -2.26 -6.44
N PRO A 535 -12.46 -1.78 -6.04
CA PRO A 535 -12.97 -2.19 -4.75
C PRO A 535 -13.37 -3.68 -4.79
N TYR A 536 -12.92 -4.43 -3.79
CA TYR A 536 -13.29 -5.82 -3.53
C TYR A 536 -14.79 -5.96 -3.16
N TYR A 537 -15.43 -4.88 -2.71
CA TYR A 537 -16.77 -4.89 -2.11
C TYR A 537 -17.90 -4.55 -3.09
N ASP A 538 -18.00 -5.27 -4.20
CA ASP A 538 -19.25 -5.36 -4.95
C ASP A 538 -19.97 -6.67 -4.57
N GLU A 539 -21.24 -6.61 -4.20
CA GLU A 539 -22.02 -7.77 -3.69
C GLU A 539 -22.15 -8.90 -4.73
N GLU A 540 -21.90 -8.63 -6.02
CA GLU A 540 -21.90 -9.60 -7.12
C GLU A 540 -20.48 -10.05 -7.52
N TYR A 541 -19.73 -10.57 -6.56
CA TYR A 541 -18.35 -10.96 -6.80
C TYR A 541 -18.25 -12.17 -7.75
N LYS A 542 -17.57 -11.98 -8.90
CA LYS A 542 -17.34 -13.04 -9.90
C LYS A 542 -16.15 -13.90 -9.47
N GLU A 543 -16.22 -15.22 -9.67
CA GLU A 543 -15.16 -16.19 -9.32
C GLU A 543 -13.77 -15.82 -9.88
N TRP A 544 -13.70 -15.23 -11.08
CA TRP A 544 -12.41 -14.83 -11.65
C TRP A 544 -11.77 -13.64 -10.90
N LYS A 545 -12.57 -12.73 -10.31
CA LYS A 545 -12.05 -11.64 -9.47
C LYS A 545 -11.47 -12.20 -8.18
N GLU A 546 -12.15 -13.15 -7.53
CA GLU A 546 -11.60 -13.91 -6.38
C GLU A 546 -10.26 -14.51 -6.76
N GLN A 547 -10.20 -15.24 -7.87
CA GLN A 547 -8.94 -15.86 -8.30
C GLN A 547 -7.80 -14.84 -8.49
N LEU A 548 -8.08 -13.66 -9.06
CA LEU A 548 -7.03 -12.64 -9.24
C LEU A 548 -6.62 -11.99 -7.93
N PHE A 549 -7.56 -11.50 -7.13
CA PHE A 549 -7.25 -10.78 -5.89
C PHE A 549 -6.76 -11.73 -4.79
N ASP A 550 -7.45 -12.85 -4.59
CA ASP A 550 -7.23 -13.77 -3.48
C ASP A 550 -6.13 -14.81 -3.76
N HIS A 551 -5.62 -14.90 -4.98
CA HIS A 551 -4.55 -15.85 -5.31
C HIS A 551 -3.42 -15.31 -6.18
N GLU A 552 -3.65 -14.39 -7.13
CA GLU A 552 -2.60 -13.89 -8.03
C GLU A 552 -1.94 -12.58 -7.57
N TYR A 553 -2.72 -11.70 -6.96
CA TYR A 553 -2.32 -10.34 -6.60
C TYR A 553 -2.62 -9.98 -5.14
N LEU A 554 -2.11 -10.82 -4.25
CA LEU A 554 -2.34 -10.72 -2.80
C LEU A 554 -1.88 -9.38 -2.19
N THR A 555 -0.91 -8.68 -2.77
CA THR A 555 -0.53 -7.32 -2.34
C THR A 555 -1.65 -6.31 -2.59
N ILE A 556 -2.38 -6.46 -3.69
CA ILE A 556 -3.51 -5.61 -4.05
C ILE A 556 -4.70 -5.91 -3.14
N ASN A 557 -5.03 -7.18 -2.93
CA ASN A 557 -6.07 -7.57 -1.97
C ASN A 557 -5.78 -7.03 -0.56
N ASN A 558 -4.51 -7.04 -0.17
CA ASN A 558 -4.11 -6.50 1.12
C ASN A 558 -4.15 -4.98 1.16
N PHE A 559 -3.82 -4.30 0.06
CA PHE A 559 -3.99 -2.85 -0.05
C PHE A 559 -5.44 -2.47 0.19
N ASP A 560 -6.40 -3.14 -0.46
CA ASP A 560 -7.82 -2.86 -0.27
C ASP A 560 -8.29 -3.07 1.19
N PHE A 561 -7.57 -3.89 1.96
CA PHE A 561 -7.85 -4.11 3.37
C PHE A 561 -7.22 -3.07 4.31
N ILE A 562 -6.00 -2.58 4.03
CA ILE A 562 -5.25 -1.71 4.97
C ILE A 562 -4.98 -0.30 4.46
N ASN A 563 -5.14 -0.03 3.17
CA ASN A 563 -4.90 1.26 2.51
C ASN A 563 -3.46 1.79 2.58
N TYR A 564 -2.47 0.94 2.91
CA TYR A 564 -1.07 1.35 3.06
C TYR A 564 -0.34 1.31 1.72
N VAL A 565 0.64 2.19 1.51
CA VAL A 565 1.19 2.43 0.17
C VAL A 565 2.20 1.34 -0.22
N PRO A 566 1.96 0.54 -1.28
CA PRO A 566 2.88 -0.51 -1.69
C PRO A 566 4.26 0.03 -2.07
N VAL A 567 5.29 -0.75 -1.75
CA VAL A 567 6.69 -0.41 -2.01
C VAL A 567 7.21 -0.84 -3.38
N THR A 568 6.49 -1.73 -4.07
CA THR A 568 6.86 -2.15 -5.43
C THR A 568 6.35 -1.13 -6.43
N SER A 569 7.13 -0.85 -7.47
CA SER A 569 6.75 0.10 -8.51
C SER A 569 5.49 -0.33 -9.27
N VAL A 570 5.26 -1.64 -9.42
CA VAL A 570 4.10 -2.15 -10.16
C VAL A 570 2.83 -2.00 -9.33
N ASP A 571 2.79 -2.54 -8.11
CA ASP A 571 1.58 -2.48 -7.28
C ASP A 571 1.21 -1.03 -6.99
N TYR A 572 2.22 -0.20 -6.70
CA TYR A 572 2.03 1.23 -6.46
C TYR A 572 1.31 1.93 -7.63
N ASN A 573 1.82 1.72 -8.85
CA ASN A 573 1.27 2.35 -10.04
C ASN A 573 -0.06 1.73 -10.46
N PHE A 574 -0.26 0.43 -10.24
CA PHE A 574 -1.50 -0.24 -10.58
C PHE A 574 -2.66 0.28 -9.73
N ILE A 575 -2.44 0.41 -8.41
CA ILE A 575 -3.42 0.99 -7.48
C ILE A 575 -3.67 2.47 -7.81
N ALA A 576 -2.62 3.28 -8.03
CA ALA A 576 -2.77 4.68 -8.44
C ALA A 576 -3.63 4.85 -9.71
N ARG A 577 -3.54 3.88 -10.64
CA ARG A 577 -4.24 3.90 -11.92
C ARG A 577 -5.63 3.30 -11.91
N ASN A 578 -6.07 2.61 -10.87
CA ASN A 578 -7.34 1.88 -10.93
C ASN A 578 -8.19 1.99 -9.66
N TYR A 579 -7.63 2.43 -8.52
CA TYR A 579 -8.35 2.52 -7.26
C TYR A 579 -9.05 3.88 -7.05
N PHE A 580 -8.41 4.97 -7.48
CA PHE A 580 -8.84 6.34 -7.20
C PHE A 580 -9.66 6.96 -8.33
N TYR A 581 -10.65 6.21 -8.84
CA TYR A 581 -11.53 6.67 -9.92
C TYR A 581 -12.98 6.70 -9.46
N ASN A 582 -13.69 7.74 -9.89
CA ASN A 582 -15.12 7.88 -9.71
C ASN A 582 -15.87 7.13 -10.82
N ASP A 583 -17.14 6.81 -10.60
CA ASP A 583 -17.96 6.08 -11.58
C ASP A 583 -18.14 6.82 -12.92
N ASP A 584 -17.93 8.14 -12.94
CA ASP A 584 -17.94 8.96 -14.15
C ASP A 584 -16.60 8.96 -14.93
N GLY A 585 -15.60 8.22 -14.43
CA GLY A 585 -14.27 8.12 -15.00
C GLY A 585 -13.31 9.25 -14.63
N THR A 586 -13.72 10.17 -13.75
CA THR A 586 -12.82 11.19 -13.18
C THR A 586 -11.95 10.61 -12.07
N VAL A 587 -10.81 11.24 -11.80
CA VAL A 587 -9.91 10.83 -10.70
C VAL A 587 -10.33 11.50 -9.40
N ASP A 588 -10.35 10.72 -8.32
CA ASP A 588 -10.41 11.24 -6.97
C ASP A 588 -9.03 11.79 -6.57
N GLU A 589 -8.75 13.02 -6.99
CA GLU A 589 -7.45 13.67 -6.78
C GLU A 589 -7.10 13.84 -5.29
N ILE A 590 -8.10 13.87 -4.40
CA ILE A 590 -7.88 14.00 -2.96
C ILE A 590 -7.37 12.67 -2.39
N ALA A 591 -8.06 11.57 -2.68
CA ALA A 591 -7.61 10.24 -2.27
C ALA A 591 -6.23 9.90 -2.86
N LEU A 592 -6.05 10.23 -4.15
CA LEU A 592 -4.78 10.01 -4.84
C LEU A 592 -3.64 10.86 -4.27
N ASP A 593 -3.90 12.11 -3.87
CA ASP A 593 -2.93 12.94 -3.17
C ASP A 593 -2.56 12.31 -1.82
N ILE A 594 -3.52 11.84 -1.02
CA ILE A 594 -3.25 11.12 0.25
C ILE A 594 -2.44 9.84 0.03
N TYR A 595 -2.69 9.11 -1.04
CA TYR A 595 -1.97 7.88 -1.37
C TYR A 595 -0.52 8.11 -1.86
N LYS A 596 -0.27 9.18 -2.62
CA LYS A 596 1.03 9.45 -3.24
C LYS A 596 2.06 9.92 -2.20
N ILE A 597 2.98 9.04 -1.84
CA ILE A 597 4.24 9.44 -1.17
C ILE A 597 5.18 9.96 -2.26
N SER A 598 5.42 11.27 -2.30
CA SER A 598 6.27 11.84 -3.34
C SER A 598 7.18 12.94 -2.81
N ASP A 599 8.44 12.90 -3.23
CA ASP A 599 9.39 14.01 -3.17
C ASP A 599 9.26 14.96 -4.39
N ARG A 600 8.17 14.84 -5.17
CA ARG A 600 8.07 15.52 -6.48
C ARG A 600 7.91 17.03 -6.35
N ASP A 601 7.35 17.51 -5.23
CA ASP A 601 7.48 18.91 -4.87
C ASP A 601 8.87 19.09 -4.28
N LYS A 602 9.75 19.80 -4.99
CA LYS A 602 11.19 19.99 -4.70
C LYS A 602 11.54 20.50 -3.28
N ASN A 603 10.54 20.68 -2.42
CA ASN A 603 10.65 21.20 -1.07
C ASN A 603 10.29 20.16 0.02
N SER A 604 9.77 18.97 -0.32
CA SER A 604 9.54 17.91 0.66
C SER A 604 10.79 17.04 0.85
N VAL A 605 11.09 16.68 2.09
CA VAL A 605 12.21 15.82 2.48
C VAL A 605 11.67 14.71 3.36
N HIS A 606 11.79 13.47 2.88
CA HIS A 606 11.49 12.27 3.65
C HIS A 606 12.74 11.72 4.33
N VAL A 607 12.63 11.38 5.62
CA VAL A 607 13.74 10.81 6.41
C VAL A 607 13.24 9.65 7.28
N GLY A 608 14.01 8.57 7.33
CA GLY A 608 13.76 7.43 8.21
C GLY A 608 14.25 7.62 9.64
N LEU A 609 13.66 6.87 10.55
CA LEU A 609 14.10 6.83 11.95
C LEU A 609 15.43 6.07 12.07
N LYS A 610 16.39 6.62 12.81
CA LYS A 610 17.68 5.94 13.03
C LYS A 610 17.66 5.02 14.24
N PRO A 611 18.42 3.92 14.22
CA PRO A 611 18.49 2.99 15.35
C PRO A 611 19.03 3.69 16.61
N VAL A 612 18.49 3.34 17.78
CA VAL A 612 19.00 3.79 19.10
C VAL A 612 19.41 2.59 19.97
N SER A 613 20.20 2.83 21.02
CA SER A 613 20.48 1.79 22.01
C SER A 613 19.27 1.54 22.91
N ASP A 614 19.17 0.35 23.50
CA ASP A 614 18.05 -0.02 24.39
C ASP A 614 18.01 0.88 25.65
N ASN A 615 19.17 1.32 26.14
CA ASN A 615 19.28 2.26 27.27
C ASN A 615 18.76 3.65 26.88
N LEU A 616 19.21 4.17 25.74
CA LEU A 616 18.74 5.47 25.23
C LEU A 616 17.24 5.44 24.98
N PHE A 617 16.71 4.37 24.37
CA PHE A 617 15.27 4.21 24.19
C PHE A 617 14.51 4.27 25.52
N SER A 618 14.99 3.58 26.56
CA SER A 618 14.36 3.62 27.89
C SER A 618 14.36 5.02 28.51
N ASN A 619 15.47 5.75 28.38
CA ASN A 619 15.61 7.13 28.85
C ASN A 619 14.66 8.07 28.10
N MET A 620 14.55 7.89 26.79
CA MET A 620 13.62 8.63 25.93
C MET A 620 12.18 8.38 26.36
N SER A 621 11.75 7.13 26.50
CA SER A 621 10.38 6.78 26.87
C SER A 621 9.97 7.38 28.21
N PHE A 622 10.86 7.30 29.22
CA PHE A 622 10.60 7.90 30.52
C PHE A 622 10.42 9.41 30.45
N TYR A 623 11.32 10.11 29.73
CA TYR A 623 11.27 11.56 29.61
C TYR A 623 10.10 12.03 28.76
N TYR A 624 9.77 11.31 27.69
CA TYR A 624 8.60 11.58 26.85
C TYR A 624 7.32 11.52 27.69
N TYR A 625 7.10 10.43 28.43
CA TYR A 625 5.96 10.28 29.33
C TYR A 625 5.88 11.42 30.39
N GLU A 626 7.02 11.86 30.94
CA GLU A 626 7.06 12.99 31.87
C GLU A 626 6.51 14.30 31.24
N LYS A 627 6.86 14.53 29.97
CA LYS A 627 6.54 15.73 29.21
C LYS A 627 5.14 15.72 28.58
N THR A 628 4.66 14.58 28.11
CA THR A 628 3.38 14.46 27.41
C THR A 628 2.26 13.96 28.31
N LYS A 629 2.57 13.13 29.31
CA LYS A 629 1.61 12.30 30.06
C LYS A 629 0.89 11.26 29.17
N SER A 630 1.48 10.97 28.02
CA SER A 630 1.11 9.88 27.11
C SER A 630 2.09 8.72 27.29
#